data_AF-A0A1C7PF57-F1
#
_entry.id   AF-A0A1C7PF57-F1
#
_cell.length_a   1.000
_cell.length_b   1.000
_cell.length_c   1.000
_cell.angle_alpha   90.00
_cell.angle_beta   90.00
_cell.angle_gamma   90.00
#
_symmetry.space_group_name_H-M   'P 1'
#
loop_
_entity.id
_entity.type
_entity.pdbx_description
1 polymer ?
#
loop_
_entity_poly.entity_id
_entity_poly.type
_entity_poly.pdbx_seq_one_letter_code
_entity_poly.pdbx_strand_id
1 'polypeptide(L)'
;MIVQDIPRFRANYTAELRPTGHLHEGKFGKFTASGEIALATSSSDIFGIISEPDSQLAQICGNTTGATLIPYTFGGVVDVQLGANPGVISKGITKLKLNSDSTVSAATGASGEIIVAMAMQNVTAQTAGQLVSAIMLPPSTKP
;
A
#
# COMPACT_ATOMS: atom_id res chain seq x y z
N MET A 1 -7.18 -9.54 -18.31
CA MET A 1 -7.06 -9.32 -16.85
C MET A 1 -8.40 -8.83 -16.35
N ILE A 2 -9.11 -9.63 -15.56
CA ILE A 2 -10.38 -9.22 -14.95
C ILE A 2 -10.02 -8.41 -13.70
N VAL A 3 -10.28 -7.10 -13.72
CA VAL A 3 -10.22 -6.28 -12.50
C VAL A 3 -11.49 -6.62 -11.72
N GLN A 4 -11.34 -7.38 -10.63
CA GLN A 4 -12.46 -7.62 -9.71
C GLN A 4 -12.79 -6.31 -8.99
N ASP A 5 -14.01 -5.80 -9.19
CA ASP A 5 -14.48 -4.58 -8.52
C ASP A 5 -14.83 -4.82 -7.02
N ILE A 6 -14.61 -6.02 -6.48
CA ILE A 6 -14.88 -6.36 -5.08
C ILE A 6 -13.59 -6.17 -4.26
N PRO A 7 -13.61 -5.36 -3.20
CA PRO A 7 -12.42 -5.17 -2.39
C PRO A 7 -12.04 -6.44 -1.64
N ARG A 8 -10.73 -6.63 -1.44
CA ARG A 8 -10.21 -7.87 -0.85
C ARG A 8 -9.68 -7.59 0.55
N PHE A 9 -9.88 -8.55 1.44
CA PHE A 9 -9.17 -8.61 2.72
C PHE A 9 -8.30 -9.85 2.69
N ARG A 10 -7.15 -9.79 3.37
CA ARG A 10 -6.35 -10.99 3.57
C ARG A 10 -7.02 -11.91 4.58
N ALA A 11 -7.26 -13.16 4.19
CA ALA A 11 -7.98 -14.15 5.02
C ALA A 11 -7.29 -14.46 6.36
N ASN A 12 -5.96 -14.25 6.43
CA ASN A 12 -5.14 -14.73 7.55
C ASN A 12 -4.95 -13.72 8.69
N TYR A 13 -5.50 -12.50 8.58
CA TYR A 13 -5.46 -11.52 9.67
C TYR A 13 -6.86 -11.28 10.23
N THR A 14 -6.96 -11.39 11.57
CA THR A 14 -8.15 -10.96 12.31
C THR A 14 -8.44 -9.49 12.04
N ALA A 15 -9.70 -9.07 12.15
CA ALA A 15 -10.07 -7.68 11.89
C ALA A 15 -9.26 -6.67 12.72
N GLU A 16 -8.87 -7.07 13.93
CA GLU A 16 -8.08 -6.27 14.90
C GLU A 16 -6.61 -6.12 14.51
N LEU A 17 -6.02 -7.10 13.80
CA LEU A 17 -4.61 -7.08 13.40
C LEU A 17 -4.38 -6.44 12.02
N ARG A 18 -5.42 -6.31 11.20
CA ARG A 18 -5.35 -5.67 9.87
C ARG A 18 -4.78 -4.23 9.89
N PRO A 19 -5.10 -3.36 10.86
CA PRO A 19 -4.55 -2.00 10.89
C PRO A 19 -3.17 -1.89 11.56
N THR A 20 -2.78 -2.82 12.43
CA THR A 20 -1.62 -2.66 13.33
C THR A 20 -0.34 -3.34 12.87
N GLY A 21 -0.37 -4.24 11.89
CA GLY A 21 0.84 -4.96 11.57
C GLY A 21 1.87 -4.14 10.77
N HIS A 22 3.13 -4.42 11.11
CA HIS A 22 4.28 -3.56 10.82
C HIS A 22 4.74 -3.62 9.37
N LEU A 23 4.51 -4.73 8.66
CA LEU A 23 4.89 -4.95 7.25
C LEU A 23 3.80 -5.75 6.52
N HIS A 24 2.64 -5.11 6.34
CA HIS A 24 1.49 -5.72 5.70
C HIS A 24 1.50 -5.53 4.19
N GLU A 25 0.92 -6.52 3.50
CA GLU A 25 0.64 -6.45 2.06
C GLU A 25 -0.11 -5.16 1.71
N GLY A 26 0.27 -4.53 0.59
CA GLY A 26 -0.34 -3.30 0.10
C GLY A 26 0.16 -2.03 0.77
N LYS A 27 0.99 -2.11 1.82
CA LYS A 27 1.69 -0.93 2.37
C LYS A 27 2.91 -0.58 1.52
N PHE A 28 3.25 0.70 1.49
CA PHE A 28 4.44 1.18 0.81
C PHE A 28 5.70 0.94 1.65
N GLY A 29 6.73 0.40 1.02
CA GLY A 29 7.97 0.01 1.65
C GLY A 29 9.21 0.58 0.97
N LYS A 30 10.32 0.44 1.69
CA LYS A 30 11.67 0.86 1.31
C LYS A 30 12.69 -0.19 1.70
N PHE A 31 13.89 -0.07 1.13
CA PHE A 31 15.07 -0.72 1.67
C PHE A 31 15.77 0.18 2.69
N THR A 32 16.13 -0.37 3.84
CA THR A 32 17.04 0.28 4.79
C THR A 32 18.48 0.20 4.27
N ALA A 33 19.40 0.91 4.93
CA ALA A 33 20.83 0.83 4.62
C ALA A 33 21.41 -0.59 4.85
N SER A 34 20.81 -1.38 5.74
CA SER A 34 21.13 -2.79 5.99
C SER A 34 20.54 -3.75 4.94
N GLY A 35 19.74 -3.24 3.99
CA GLY A 35 19.06 -4.05 2.97
C GLY A 35 17.77 -4.71 3.46
N GLU A 36 17.28 -4.33 4.65
CA GLU A 36 16.02 -4.82 5.21
C GLU A 36 14.83 -4.04 4.64
N ILE A 37 13.65 -4.65 4.65
CA ILE A 37 12.42 -3.98 4.21
C ILE A 37 11.80 -3.24 5.40
N ALA A 38 11.53 -1.96 5.21
CA ALA A 38 10.85 -1.11 6.19
C ALA A 38 9.70 -0.34 5.55
N LEU A 39 8.82 0.22 6.38
CA LEU A 39 7.77 1.12 5.94
C LEU A 39 8.34 2.43 5.38
N ALA A 40 7.78 2.90 4.27
CA ALA A 40 8.15 4.16 3.64
C ALA A 40 7.24 5.30 4.12
N THR A 41 7.84 6.44 4.49
CA THR A 41 7.11 7.61 5.03
C THR A 41 7.40 8.92 4.30
N SER A 42 8.31 8.90 3.32
CA SER A 42 8.69 10.05 2.49
C SER A 42 8.71 9.66 1.01
N SER A 43 8.56 10.64 0.11
CA SER A 43 8.57 10.39 -1.34
C SER A 43 9.90 9.88 -1.87
N SER A 44 11.02 10.31 -1.27
CA SER A 44 12.38 9.91 -1.64
C SER A 44 12.72 8.46 -1.29
N ASP A 45 12.00 7.90 -0.32
CA ASP A 45 12.35 6.61 0.28
C ASP A 45 11.54 5.46 -0.32
N ILE A 46 10.44 5.75 -1.02
CA ILE A 46 9.53 4.73 -1.53
C ILE A 46 10.21 3.92 -2.64
N PHE A 47 10.39 2.62 -2.38
CA PHE A 47 10.83 1.68 -3.39
C PHE A 47 9.63 1.02 -4.10
N GLY A 48 8.57 0.71 -3.36
CA GLY A 48 7.44 -0.01 -3.91
C GLY A 48 6.41 -0.42 -2.86
N ILE A 49 5.63 -1.46 -3.18
CA ILE A 49 4.60 -2.02 -2.31
C ILE A 49 5.01 -3.38 -1.80
N ILE A 50 4.70 -3.67 -0.54
CA ILE A 50 4.84 -4.98 0.07
C ILE A 50 3.82 -5.94 -0.56
N SER A 51 4.28 -6.98 -1.25
CA SER A 51 3.40 -8.02 -1.85
C SER A 51 3.18 -9.21 -0.93
N GLU A 52 4.19 -9.60 -0.16
CA GLU A 52 4.07 -10.66 0.84
C GLU A 52 4.45 -10.08 2.21
N PRO A 53 3.62 -10.25 3.24
CA PRO A 53 3.93 -9.75 4.58
C PRO A 53 4.92 -10.67 5.29
N ASP A 54 5.72 -10.06 6.15
CA ASP A 54 6.86 -10.66 6.86
C ASP A 54 6.52 -12.00 7.55
N SER A 55 5.35 -12.11 8.18
CA SER A 55 5.03 -13.23 9.07
C SER A 55 4.79 -14.58 8.40
N GLN A 56 4.58 -14.66 7.07
CA GLN A 56 4.41 -15.96 6.39
C GLN A 56 5.72 -16.59 5.94
N LEU A 57 6.77 -15.79 5.74
CA LEU A 57 8.06 -16.25 5.22
C LEU A 57 9.20 -16.10 6.24
N ALA A 58 9.01 -15.42 7.36
CA ALA A 58 10.03 -15.21 8.40
C ALA A 58 10.73 -16.51 8.87
N GLN A 59 10.01 -17.64 8.95
CA GLN A 59 10.59 -18.95 9.30
C GLN A 59 11.51 -19.53 8.21
N ILE A 60 11.24 -19.21 6.95
CA ILE A 60 12.04 -19.64 5.79
C ILE A 60 13.24 -18.70 5.61
N CYS A 61 13.11 -17.43 6.02
CA CYS A 61 14.12 -16.39 5.90
C CYS A 61 15.05 -16.26 7.13
N GLY A 62 15.06 -17.25 8.04
CA GLY A 62 16.00 -17.26 9.18
C GLY A 62 15.87 -16.07 10.14
N ASN A 63 14.64 -15.66 10.46
CA ASN A 63 14.30 -14.47 11.29
C ASN A 63 14.68 -13.12 10.67
N THR A 64 15.02 -13.06 9.38
CA THR A 64 15.05 -11.80 8.62
C THR A 64 13.67 -11.50 8.03
N THR A 65 13.43 -10.23 7.70
CA THR A 65 12.16 -9.79 7.13
C THR A 65 11.84 -10.58 5.85
N GLY A 66 10.86 -11.48 5.92
CA GLY A 66 10.44 -12.34 4.80
C GLY A 66 9.55 -11.63 3.77
N ALA A 67 9.42 -10.30 3.87
CA ALA A 67 8.57 -9.53 2.98
C ALA A 67 9.18 -9.43 1.57
N THR A 68 8.33 -9.24 0.58
CA THR A 68 8.76 -8.94 -0.80
C THR A 68 8.20 -7.60 -1.24
N LEU A 69 8.95 -6.88 -2.10
CA LEU A 69 8.53 -5.61 -2.66
C LEU A 69 8.30 -5.74 -4.18
N ILE A 70 7.17 -5.23 -4.65
CA ILE A 70 6.96 -4.92 -6.06
C ILE A 70 7.41 -3.47 -6.27
N PRO A 71 8.43 -3.20 -7.10
CA PRO A 71 8.95 -1.85 -7.29
C PRO A 71 7.90 -0.93 -7.93
N TYR A 72 7.90 0.36 -7.60
CA TYR A 72 6.94 1.33 -8.17
C TYR A 72 7.04 1.46 -9.70
N THR A 73 8.15 1.02 -10.29
CA THR A 73 8.37 0.97 -11.75
C THR A 73 7.60 -0.16 -12.43
N PHE A 74 6.95 -1.05 -11.67
CA PHE A 74 6.10 -2.09 -12.21
C PHE A 74 4.85 -1.48 -12.89
N GLY A 75 4.72 -1.66 -14.21
CA GLY A 75 3.64 -1.08 -15.02
C GLY A 75 2.30 -1.82 -14.96
N GLY A 76 2.07 -2.63 -13.93
CA GLY A 76 0.84 -3.42 -13.77
C GLY A 76 -0.08 -2.90 -12.67
N VAL A 77 -1.21 -3.59 -12.51
CA VAL A 77 -2.15 -3.36 -11.40
C VAL A 77 -1.68 -4.16 -10.19
N VAL A 78 -1.64 -3.51 -9.04
CA VAL A 78 -1.23 -4.04 -7.74
C VAL A 78 -2.28 -3.71 -6.70
N ASP A 79 -2.30 -4.46 -5.61
CA ASP A 79 -3.20 -4.19 -4.50
C ASP A 79 -2.52 -3.28 -3.47
N VAL A 80 -3.16 -2.17 -3.12
CA VAL A 80 -2.73 -1.20 -2.10
C VAL A 80 -3.64 -1.25 -0.88
N GLN A 81 -3.08 -1.04 0.31
CA GLN A 81 -3.81 -1.10 1.55
C GLN A 81 -4.40 0.25 1.94
N LEU A 82 -5.71 0.30 2.16
CA LEU A 82 -6.42 1.48 2.63
C LEU A 82 -6.15 1.76 4.11
N GLY A 83 -5.94 3.03 4.43
CA GLY A 83 -5.86 3.51 5.82
C GLY A 83 -7.21 3.52 6.53
N ALA A 84 -7.23 4.00 7.77
CA ALA A 84 -8.45 4.05 8.58
C ALA A 84 -9.55 4.97 8.01
N ASN A 85 -9.13 6.08 7.39
CA ASN A 85 -10.03 7.05 6.74
C ASN A 85 -9.61 7.22 5.27
N PRO A 86 -10.01 6.30 4.38
CA PRO A 86 -9.56 6.31 2.98
C PRO A 86 -10.29 7.34 2.11
N GLY A 87 -11.45 7.85 2.52
CA GLY A 87 -12.24 8.78 1.71
C GLY A 87 -12.98 8.12 0.55
N VAL A 88 -13.57 8.92 -0.34
CA VAL A 88 -14.29 8.42 -1.53
C VAL A 88 -13.30 8.13 -2.64
N ILE A 89 -13.31 6.91 -3.17
CA ILE A 89 -12.39 6.48 -4.22
C ILE A 89 -13.17 6.07 -5.46
N SER A 90 -12.84 6.72 -6.58
CA SER A 90 -13.38 6.43 -7.91
C SER A 90 -12.28 5.95 -8.85
N LYS A 91 -12.56 4.84 -9.53
CA LYS A 91 -11.69 4.19 -10.51
C LYS A 91 -11.22 5.15 -11.59
N GLY A 92 -9.92 5.17 -11.86
CA GLY A 92 -9.27 5.96 -12.91
C GLY A 92 -9.22 7.48 -12.66
N ILE A 93 -9.81 7.97 -11.57
CA ILE A 93 -9.89 9.41 -11.27
C ILE A 93 -9.13 9.73 -9.98
N THR A 94 -9.32 8.91 -8.95
CA THR A 94 -8.78 9.21 -7.62
C THR A 94 -7.30 8.87 -7.54
N LYS A 95 -6.49 9.90 -7.30
CA LYS A 95 -5.10 9.73 -6.87
C LYS A 95 -5.07 9.36 -5.40
N LEU A 96 -4.15 8.48 -5.04
CA LEU A 96 -3.98 7.96 -3.70
C LEU A 96 -2.73 8.57 -3.08
N LYS A 97 -2.89 9.16 -1.89
CA LYS A 97 -1.81 9.70 -1.08
C LYS A 97 -1.31 8.67 -0.08
N LEU A 98 -0.03 8.77 0.26
CA LEU A 98 0.58 8.01 1.34
C LEU A 98 0.17 8.58 2.71
N ASN A 99 -0.10 7.69 3.66
CA ASN A 99 -0.32 8.00 5.07
C ASN A 99 0.94 7.69 5.90
N SER A 100 1.00 8.16 7.14
CA SER A 100 2.16 7.97 8.03
C SER A 100 2.44 6.50 8.41
N ASP A 101 1.43 5.64 8.31
CA ASP A 101 1.51 4.19 8.55
C ASP A 101 1.76 3.40 7.25
N SER A 102 2.11 4.11 6.17
CA SER A 102 2.37 3.60 4.81
C SER A 102 1.18 2.95 4.10
N THR A 103 -0.03 3.14 4.62
CA THR A 103 -1.28 2.88 3.90
C THR A 103 -1.60 4.04 2.96
N VAL A 104 -2.70 3.94 2.21
CA VAL A 104 -3.18 5.01 1.34
C VAL A 104 -4.60 5.49 1.64
N SER A 105 -4.84 6.75 1.29
CA SER A 105 -6.15 7.39 1.28
C SER A 105 -6.31 8.20 0.00
N ALA A 106 -7.54 8.59 -0.34
CA ALA A 106 -7.80 9.56 -1.40
C ALA A 106 -7.01 10.86 -1.14
N ALA A 107 -6.30 11.33 -2.16
CA ALA A 107 -5.65 12.63 -2.11
C ALA A 107 -6.71 13.74 -2.11
N THR A 108 -6.52 14.72 -1.23
CA THR A 108 -7.43 15.88 -1.11
C THR A 108 -6.99 17.05 -1.97
N GLY A 109 -5.73 17.02 -2.44
CA GLY A 109 -5.10 18.11 -3.14
C GLY A 109 -4.44 19.13 -2.22
N ALA A 110 -4.22 18.82 -0.94
CA ALA A 110 -3.41 19.65 -0.06
C ALA A 110 -1.93 19.64 -0.47
N SER A 111 -1.23 20.76 -0.27
CA SER A 111 0.24 20.82 -0.46
C SER A 111 0.93 19.89 0.53
N GLY A 112 2.03 19.26 0.11
CA GLY A 112 2.77 18.29 0.91
C GLY A 112 2.22 16.86 0.87
N GLU A 113 1.09 16.60 0.23
CA GLU A 113 0.61 15.23 0.01
C GLU A 113 1.57 14.45 -0.90
N ILE A 114 1.96 13.25 -0.49
CA ILE A 114 2.79 12.35 -1.30
C ILE A 114 1.86 11.46 -2.11
N ILE A 115 1.81 11.67 -3.43
CA ILE A 115 1.01 10.84 -4.33
C ILE A 115 1.82 9.62 -4.74
N VAL A 116 1.22 8.44 -4.61
CA VAL A 116 1.91 7.15 -4.80
C VAL A 116 1.20 6.19 -5.75
N ALA A 117 -0.10 6.36 -5.98
CA ALA A 117 -0.86 5.48 -6.85
C ALA A 117 -2.12 6.16 -7.42
N MET A 118 -2.73 5.51 -8.40
CA MET A 118 -4.05 5.83 -8.94
C MET A 118 -4.98 4.64 -8.76
N ALA A 119 -6.18 4.87 -8.22
CA ALA A 119 -7.14 3.81 -7.96
C ALA A 119 -7.67 3.19 -9.27
N MET A 120 -7.75 1.86 -9.31
CA MET A 120 -8.33 1.08 -10.41
C MET A 120 -9.64 0.39 -10.03
N GLN A 121 -10.18 0.76 -8.87
CA GLN A 121 -11.39 0.19 -8.29
C GLN A 121 -12.22 1.28 -7.63
N ASN A 122 -13.54 1.12 -7.66
CA ASN A 122 -14.46 1.98 -6.89
C ASN A 122 -14.56 1.48 -5.45
N VAL A 123 -14.49 2.39 -4.48
CA VAL A 123 -14.62 2.03 -3.06
C VAL A 123 -15.63 2.96 -2.42
N THR A 124 -16.79 2.39 -2.08
CA THR A 124 -17.89 3.07 -1.40
C THR A 124 -17.97 2.70 0.09
N ALA A 125 -17.58 1.48 0.45
CA ALA A 125 -17.47 1.01 1.84
C ALA A 125 -16.01 1.08 2.31
N GLN A 126 -15.78 1.83 3.39
CA GLN A 126 -14.45 2.19 3.88
C GLN A 126 -14.11 1.32 5.10
N THR A 127 -13.33 0.25 4.89
CA THR A 127 -12.81 -0.54 6.01
C THR A 127 -11.30 -0.40 6.07
N ALA A 128 -10.78 -0.06 7.24
CA ALA A 128 -9.35 0.02 7.48
C ALA A 128 -8.65 -1.30 7.13
N GLY A 129 -7.52 -1.22 6.43
CA GLY A 129 -6.72 -2.39 6.08
C GLY A 129 -7.25 -3.20 4.89
N GLN A 130 -8.30 -2.74 4.21
CA GLN A 130 -8.79 -3.32 2.96
C GLN A 130 -7.79 -3.13 1.82
N LEU A 131 -7.65 -4.15 0.96
CA LEU A 131 -6.86 -4.09 -0.26
C LEU A 131 -7.73 -3.65 -1.43
N VAL A 132 -7.20 -2.73 -2.23
CA VAL A 132 -7.86 -2.21 -3.43
C VAL A 132 -6.88 -2.15 -4.58
N SER A 133 -7.37 -2.46 -5.77
CA SER A 133 -6.52 -2.45 -6.95
C SER A 133 -6.16 -1.04 -7.39
N ALA A 134 -4.88 -0.80 -7.67
CA ALA A 134 -4.34 0.47 -8.09
C ALA A 134 -3.16 0.30 -9.08
N ILE A 135 -2.82 1.36 -9.79
CA ILE A 135 -1.57 1.47 -10.56
C ILE A 135 -0.63 2.38 -9.76
N MET A 136 0.59 1.92 -9.49
CA MET A 136 1.60 2.75 -8.84
C MET A 136 2.01 3.91 -9.75
N LEU A 137 2.24 5.06 -9.14
CA LEU A 137 2.76 6.25 -9.80
C LEU A 137 4.17 6.53 -9.27
N PRO A 138 5.04 7.18 -10.06
CA PRO A 138 6.28 7.74 -9.53
C PRO A 138 5.96 8.60 -8.30
N PRO A 139 6.54 8.28 -7.12
CA PRO A 139 6.25 9.01 -5.90
C PRO A 139 6.59 10.49 -6.06
N SER A 140 5.62 11.36 -5.77
CA SER A 140 5.82 12.80 -5.89
C SER A 140 5.10 13.54 -4.77
N THR A 141 5.81 14.51 -4.19
CA THR A 141 5.21 15.43 -3.22
C THR A 141 4.49 16.53 -4.00
N LYS A 142 3.23 16.77 -3.67
CA LYS A 142 2.48 17.87 -4.26
C LYS A 142 3.12 19.20 -3.84
N PRO A 143 3.42 20.10 -4.80
CA PRO A 143 3.92 21.43 -4.49
C PRO A 143 2.93 22.22 -3.63
#